data_AF-A0A140LJ34-F1
#
_entry.id   AF-A0A140LJ34-F1
#
_cell.length_a   1.000
_cell.length_b   1.000
_cell.length_c   1.000
_cell.angle_alpha   90.00
_cell.angle_beta   90.00
_cell.angle_gamma   90.00
#
_symmetry.space_group_name_H-M   'P 1'
#
loop_
_entity.id
_entity.type
_entity.pdbx_description
1 polymer ?
#
loop_
_entity_poly.entity_id
_entity_poly.type
_entity_poly.pdbx_seq_one_letter_code
_entity_poly.pdbx_strand_id
1 'polypeptide(L)'
;GETVYGGSDELSDDITQQQLLPGVKDPNLWTVKCKIGEERATAISLMRKFIAYQFTDTPLQIKSVVAPEHVKGYIYVEAYKQTHVKQAIEGVGNLRLGYWNQQMVPIKEMTDVLKVVKEVANLKPKSWVRLKRGIYKDDIAQDIERQVE
;
A
#
# COMPACT_ATOMS: atom_id res chain seq x y z
N GLY A 1 -10.96 17.08 -44.17
CA GLY A 1 -10.52 17.75 -42.94
C GLY A 1 -11.10 16.97 -41.80
N GLU A 2 -10.29 16.12 -41.18
CA GLU A 2 -10.67 15.35 -40.00
C GLU A 2 -9.71 15.76 -38.89
N THR A 3 -10.24 16.52 -37.93
CA THR A 3 -9.52 16.94 -36.74
C THR A 3 -9.68 15.84 -35.70
N VAL A 4 -8.57 15.19 -35.36
CA VAL A 4 -8.45 14.19 -34.29
C VAL A 4 -8.61 14.92 -32.95
N TYR A 5 -9.71 14.66 -32.25
CA TYR A 5 -9.87 15.00 -30.83
C TYR A 5 -9.29 13.87 -29.99
N GLY A 6 -8.03 14.01 -29.57
CA GLY A 6 -7.38 13.09 -28.65
C GLY A 6 -6.20 13.81 -28.00
N GLY A 7 -6.43 14.41 -26.84
CA GLY A 7 -5.35 15.09 -26.11
C GLY A 7 -5.76 16.02 -24.96
N SER A 8 -7.06 16.19 -24.65
CA SER A 8 -7.48 17.06 -23.53
C SER A 8 -7.50 16.36 -22.17
N ASP A 9 -7.80 15.06 -22.12
CA ASP A 9 -8.10 14.38 -20.85
C ASP A 9 -6.83 13.99 -20.07
N GLU A 10 -5.74 13.60 -20.75
CA GLU A 10 -4.48 13.22 -20.09
C GLU A 10 -3.78 14.44 -19.44
N LEU A 11 -3.82 15.61 -20.09
CA LEU A 11 -3.24 16.85 -19.54
C LEU A 11 -4.02 17.36 -18.31
N SER A 12 -5.34 17.14 -18.25
CA SER A 12 -6.13 17.50 -17.07
C SER A 12 -5.85 16.60 -15.88
N ASP A 13 -5.61 15.32 -16.10
CA ASP A 13 -5.30 14.36 -15.04
C ASP A 13 -3.92 14.64 -14.42
N ASP A 14 -2.92 15.00 -15.22
CA ASP A 14 -1.59 15.36 -14.72
C ASP A 14 -1.62 16.62 -13.83
N ILE A 15 -2.39 17.65 -14.24
CA ILE A 15 -2.53 18.89 -13.48
C ILE A 15 -3.28 18.66 -12.17
N THR A 16 -4.30 17.80 -12.17
CA THR A 16 -5.04 17.46 -10.95
C THR A 16 -4.21 16.61 -9.99
N GLN A 17 -3.41 15.65 -10.48
CA GLN A 17 -2.53 14.83 -9.65
C GLN A 17 -1.41 15.63 -8.97
N GLN A 18 -0.89 16.67 -9.63
CA GLN A 18 0.13 17.54 -9.02
C GLN A 18 -0.38 18.30 -7.77
N GLN A 19 -1.68 18.62 -7.72
CA GLN A 19 -2.29 19.26 -6.54
C GLN A 19 -2.45 18.31 -5.34
N LEU A 20 -2.38 17.00 -5.57
CA LEU A 20 -2.56 15.96 -4.55
C LEU A 20 -1.23 15.48 -3.95
N LEU A 21 -0.11 16.10 -4.34
CA LEU A 21 1.20 15.78 -3.79
C LEU A 21 1.31 16.24 -2.33
N PRO A 22 1.96 15.45 -1.46
CA PRO A 22 2.11 15.80 -0.05
C PRO A 22 2.91 17.09 0.11
N GLY A 23 2.35 18.03 0.85
CA GLY A 23 2.96 19.30 1.23
C GLY A 23 3.51 19.30 2.66
N VAL A 24 4.21 20.39 3.02
CA VAL A 24 4.87 20.55 4.34
C VAL A 24 3.87 20.60 5.51
N LYS A 25 2.60 20.89 5.23
CA LYS A 25 1.53 20.94 6.24
C LYS A 25 0.83 19.60 6.43
N ASP A 26 1.07 18.64 5.55
CA ASP A 26 0.42 17.33 5.59
C ASP A 26 1.13 16.41 6.60
N PRO A 27 0.41 15.44 7.19
CA PRO A 27 1.02 14.49 8.11
C PRO A 27 2.10 13.65 7.40
N ASN A 28 3.18 13.35 8.14
CA ASN A 28 4.24 12.49 7.64
C ASN A 28 3.81 11.02 7.63
N LEU A 29 4.45 10.23 6.77
CA LEU A 29 4.29 8.78 6.75
C LEU A 29 5.46 8.11 7.47
N TRP A 30 5.16 7.12 8.31
CA TRP A 30 6.15 6.43 9.15
C TRP A 30 6.14 4.93 8.89
N THR A 31 7.32 4.37 8.62
CA THR A 31 7.53 2.94 8.46
C THR A 31 7.65 2.26 9.82
N VAL A 32 6.86 1.21 10.03
CA VAL A 32 6.87 0.39 11.27
C VAL A 32 7.06 -1.07 10.90
N LYS A 33 8.04 -1.74 11.53
CA LYS A 33 8.24 -3.18 11.37
C LYS A 33 7.04 -3.96 11.90
N CYS A 34 6.52 -4.85 11.05
CA CYS A 34 5.40 -5.74 11.32
C CYS A 34 5.85 -7.20 11.20
N LYS A 35 5.20 -8.10 11.94
CA LYS A 35 5.32 -9.54 11.70
C LYS A 35 4.92 -9.85 10.24
N ILE A 36 5.79 -10.57 9.55
CA ILE A 36 5.61 -10.91 8.13
C ILE A 36 4.34 -11.74 7.95
N GLY A 37 3.49 -11.35 6.99
CA GLY A 37 2.22 -12.01 6.67
C GLY A 37 1.04 -11.55 7.53
N GLU A 38 1.26 -10.67 8.50
CA GLU A 38 0.23 -10.14 9.40
C GLU A 38 -0.11 -8.67 9.12
N GLU A 39 0.44 -8.07 8.05
CA GLU A 39 0.37 -6.64 7.78
C GLU A 39 -1.09 -6.17 7.62
N ARG A 40 -1.86 -6.88 6.80
CA ARG A 40 -3.29 -6.61 6.56
C ARG A 40 -4.12 -6.77 7.83
N ALA A 41 -3.91 -7.86 8.57
CA ALA A 41 -4.61 -8.12 9.83
C ALA A 41 -4.27 -7.05 10.89
N THR A 42 -3.02 -6.60 10.92
CA THR A 42 -2.54 -5.58 11.84
C THR A 42 -3.11 -4.21 11.52
N ALA A 43 -3.22 -3.83 10.24
CA ALA A 43 -3.90 -2.61 9.83
C ALA A 43 -5.38 -2.60 10.27
N ILE A 44 -6.10 -3.71 10.08
CA ILE A 44 -7.48 -3.87 10.57
C ILE A 44 -7.54 -3.78 12.10
N SER A 45 -6.60 -4.40 12.81
CA SER A 45 -6.50 -4.32 14.27
C SER A 45 -6.28 -2.88 14.75
N LEU A 46 -5.44 -2.10 14.07
CA LEU A 46 -5.23 -0.69 14.39
C LEU A 46 -6.47 0.16 14.12
N MET A 47 -7.20 -0.12 13.03
CA MET A 47 -8.49 0.54 12.76
C MET A 47 -9.50 0.26 13.87
N ARG A 48 -9.63 -0.99 14.34
CA ARG A 48 -10.48 -1.34 15.49
C ARG A 48 -10.05 -0.62 16.77
N LYS A 49 -8.73 -0.56 17.03
CA LYS A 49 -8.17 0.17 18.18
C LYS A 49 -8.49 1.66 18.09
N PHE A 50 -8.36 2.27 16.92
CA PHE A 50 -8.72 3.67 16.69
C PHE A 50 -10.18 3.94 17.06
N ILE A 51 -11.11 3.14 16.53
CA ILE A 51 -12.56 3.25 16.79
C ILE A 51 -12.86 3.09 18.28
N ALA A 52 -12.22 2.13 18.95
CA ALA A 52 -12.46 1.85 20.37
C ALA A 52 -12.01 2.99 21.30
N TYR A 53 -10.94 3.71 20.96
CA TYR A 53 -10.35 4.74 21.80
C TYR A 53 -10.80 6.17 21.46
N GLN A 54 -11.52 6.38 20.35
CA GLN A 54 -11.86 7.72 19.83
C GLN A 54 -12.65 8.60 20.82
N PHE A 55 -13.40 8.00 21.74
CA PHE A 55 -14.19 8.71 22.77
C PHE A 55 -13.67 8.49 24.20
N THR A 56 -12.40 8.11 24.33
CA THR A 56 -11.72 7.94 25.63
C THR A 56 -10.81 9.13 25.91
N ASP A 57 -10.25 9.22 27.12
CA ASP A 57 -9.25 10.24 27.48
C ASP A 57 -7.92 10.09 26.74
N THR A 58 -7.70 8.96 26.03
CA THR A 58 -6.45 8.65 25.32
C THR A 58 -6.70 8.29 23.85
N PRO A 59 -7.26 9.20 23.04
CA PRO A 59 -7.55 8.93 21.64
C PRO A 59 -6.27 8.79 20.82
N LEU A 60 -6.30 7.92 19.80
CA LEU A 60 -5.18 7.76 18.87
C LEU A 60 -5.08 8.99 17.95
N GLN A 61 -3.86 9.50 17.78
CA GLN A 61 -3.57 10.71 16.99
C GLN A 61 -3.06 10.44 15.56
N ILE A 62 -3.05 9.16 15.16
CA ILE A 62 -2.73 8.75 13.78
C ILE A 62 -3.89 9.07 12.84
N LYS A 63 -3.62 9.23 11.54
CA LYS A 63 -4.61 9.59 10.51
C LYS A 63 -5.03 8.40 9.67
N SER A 64 -4.07 7.59 9.24
CA SER A 64 -4.31 6.38 8.48
C SER A 64 -3.22 5.33 8.72
N VAL A 65 -3.50 4.11 8.29
CA VAL A 65 -2.55 3.00 8.24
C VAL A 65 -2.63 2.39 6.85
N VAL A 66 -1.48 2.21 6.20
CA VAL A 66 -1.36 1.63 4.86
C VAL A 66 -0.57 0.33 4.95
N ALA A 67 -1.12 -0.72 4.34
CA ALA A 67 -0.47 -2.02 4.21
C ALA A 67 -0.53 -2.47 2.74
N PRO A 68 0.41 -1.99 1.89
CA PRO A 68 0.45 -2.37 0.48
C PRO A 68 0.72 -3.86 0.32
N GLU A 69 -0.01 -4.54 -0.58
CA GLU A 69 0.03 -6.01 -0.72
C GLU A 69 1.41 -6.55 -1.16
N HIS A 70 2.19 -5.75 -1.87
CA HIS A 70 3.52 -6.10 -2.33
C HIS A 70 4.61 -5.90 -1.25
N VAL A 71 4.30 -5.22 -0.13
CA VAL A 71 5.24 -4.95 0.95
C VAL A 71 5.07 -5.99 2.06
N LYS A 72 6.17 -6.63 2.45
CA LYS A 72 6.21 -7.65 3.50
C LYS A 72 7.06 -7.19 4.68
N GLY A 73 6.60 -7.46 5.89
CA GLY A 73 7.28 -7.14 7.14
C GLY A 73 7.17 -5.69 7.60
N TYR A 74 6.36 -4.87 6.93
CA TYR A 74 6.20 -3.44 7.24
C TYR A 74 4.77 -2.98 7.04
N ILE A 75 4.37 -2.00 7.84
CA ILE A 75 3.19 -1.16 7.60
C ILE A 75 3.63 0.31 7.61
N TYR A 76 2.82 1.16 7.02
CA TYR A 76 3.00 2.60 7.04
C TYR A 76 1.91 3.24 7.89
N VAL A 77 2.28 4.18 8.76
CA VAL A 77 1.36 4.88 9.65
C VAL A 77 1.49 6.37 9.40
N GLU A 78 0.38 7.02 9.09
CA GLU A 78 0.32 8.46 8.82
C GLU A 78 0.09 9.22 10.13
N ALA A 79 1.01 10.11 10.48
CA ALA A 79 0.92 10.95 11.67
C ALA A 79 1.85 12.16 11.62
N TYR A 80 1.48 13.25 12.31
CA TYR A 80 2.30 14.45 12.41
C TYR A 80 3.61 14.25 13.19
N LYS A 81 3.60 13.39 14.22
CA LYS A 81 4.75 13.17 15.11
C LYS A 81 5.02 11.69 15.29
N GLN A 82 6.30 11.34 15.42
CA GLN A 82 6.73 9.97 15.74
C GLN A 82 6.07 9.46 17.04
N THR A 83 5.92 10.33 18.03
CA THR A 83 5.30 9.98 19.32
C THR A 83 3.86 9.51 19.17
N HIS A 84 3.10 10.06 18.22
CA HIS A 84 1.72 9.63 17.96
C HIS A 84 1.69 8.19 17.40
N VAL A 85 2.66 7.84 16.54
CA VAL A 85 2.82 6.47 16.03
C VAL A 85 3.19 5.54 17.17
N LYS A 86 4.18 5.91 17.99
CA LYS A 86 4.65 5.09 19.12
C LYS A 86 3.52 4.76 20.10
N GLN A 87 2.70 5.75 20.47
CA GLN A 87 1.52 5.55 21.33
C GLN A 87 0.46 4.66 20.65
N ALA A 88 0.20 4.87 19.36
CA ALA A 88 -0.79 4.09 18.63
C ALA A 88 -0.44 2.60 18.54
N ILE A 89 0.83 2.25 18.33
CA ILE A 89 1.30 0.86 18.18
C ILE A 89 1.65 0.17 19.51
N GLU A 90 1.58 0.90 20.62
CA GLU A 90 1.81 0.33 21.95
C GLU A 90 0.82 -0.80 22.27
N GLY A 91 1.34 -1.90 22.84
CA GLY A 91 0.55 -3.10 23.15
C GLY A 91 0.15 -3.95 21.93
N VAL A 92 0.52 -3.58 20.70
CA VAL A 92 0.22 -4.36 19.49
C VAL A 92 1.31 -5.40 19.26
N GLY A 93 1.02 -6.68 19.52
CA GLY A 93 1.99 -7.78 19.45
C GLY A 93 2.74 -7.88 18.12
N ASN A 94 2.04 -7.77 16.99
CA ASN A 94 2.63 -7.84 15.65
C ASN A 94 3.59 -6.69 15.32
N LEU A 95 3.55 -5.59 16.09
CA LEU A 95 4.37 -4.38 15.89
C LEU A 95 5.47 -4.23 16.94
N ARG A 96 5.65 -5.23 17.82
CA ARG A 96 6.64 -5.17 18.91
C ARG A 96 8.05 -4.90 18.42
N LEU A 97 8.44 -5.48 17.27
CA LEU A 97 9.75 -5.24 16.64
C LEU A 97 9.90 -3.82 16.09
N GLY A 98 8.79 -3.16 15.74
CA GLY A 98 8.73 -1.81 15.23
C GLY A 98 8.48 -0.75 16.32
N TYR A 99 8.32 -1.12 17.59
CA TYR A 99 7.99 -0.17 18.67
C TYR A 99 9.12 0.80 19.03
N TRP A 100 10.38 0.36 18.92
CA TRP A 100 11.54 1.17 19.33
C TRP A 100 12.06 2.10 18.23
N ASN A 101 11.82 1.75 16.97
CA ASN A 101 12.34 2.51 15.84
C ASN A 101 11.28 2.62 14.73
N GLN A 102 10.77 3.84 14.51
CA GLN A 102 9.91 4.19 13.39
C GLN A 102 10.68 5.16 12.50
N GLN A 103 10.77 4.85 11.21
CA GLN A 103 11.50 5.68 10.27
C GLN A 103 10.52 6.52 9.47
N MET A 104 10.80 7.82 9.34
CA MET A 104 9.99 8.71 8.50
C MET A 104 10.27 8.39 7.03
N VAL A 105 9.21 8.26 6.24
CA VAL A 105 9.29 8.15 4.78
C VAL A 105 9.63 9.53 4.21
N PRO A 106 10.66 9.67 3.35
CA PRO A 106 10.93 10.92 2.66
C PRO A 106 9.71 11.41 1.85
N ILE A 107 9.43 12.71 1.85
CA ILE A 107 8.25 13.29 1.17
C ILE A 107 8.19 12.87 -0.31
N LYS A 108 9.34 12.77 -0.98
CA LYS A 108 9.45 12.35 -2.39
C LYS A 108 9.03 10.90 -2.65
N GLU A 109 9.05 10.05 -1.62
CA GLU A 109 8.74 8.62 -1.72
C GLU A 109 7.32 8.30 -1.20
N MET A 110 6.60 9.27 -0.63
CA MET A 110 5.27 9.06 -0.05
C MET A 110 4.26 8.57 -1.10
N THR A 111 4.32 9.10 -2.32
CA THR A 111 3.44 8.69 -3.43
C THR A 111 3.73 7.27 -3.91
N ASP A 112 4.99 6.84 -3.86
CA ASP A 112 5.39 5.49 -4.26
C ASP A 112 4.81 4.42 -3.33
N VAL A 113 4.59 4.74 -2.05
CA VAL A 113 3.92 3.83 -1.10
C VAL A 113 2.49 3.48 -1.53
N LEU A 114 1.79 4.44 -2.15
CA LEU A 114 0.42 4.28 -2.61
C LEU A 114 0.32 3.79 -4.06
N LYS A 115 1.46 3.59 -4.73
CA LYS A 115 1.49 3.17 -6.12
C LYS A 115 0.97 1.74 -6.26
N VAL A 116 -0.17 1.60 -6.92
CA VAL A 116 -0.70 0.29 -7.30
C VAL A 116 -0.06 -0.12 -8.62
N VAL A 117 0.91 -1.03 -8.56
CA VAL A 117 1.38 -1.73 -9.75
C VAL A 117 0.32 -2.76 -10.10
N LYS A 118 -0.48 -2.49 -11.13
CA LYS A 118 -1.28 -3.56 -11.74
C LYS A 118 -0.31 -4.57 -12.32
N GLU A 119 -0.16 -5.73 -11.65
CA GLU A 119 0.36 -6.92 -12.33
C GLU A 119 -0.71 -7.36 -13.34
N VAL A 120 -0.75 -6.69 -14.48
CA VAL A 120 -1.45 -7.23 -15.64
C VAL A 120 -0.60 -8.39 -16.08
N ALA A 121 -1.02 -9.61 -15.76
CA ALA A 121 -0.53 -10.79 -16.44
C ALA A 121 -0.95 -10.64 -17.91
N ASN A 122 -0.10 -10.00 -18.71
CA ASN A 122 -0.25 -9.88 -20.16
C ASN A 122 0.05 -11.25 -20.77
N LEU A 123 -0.82 -12.21 -20.49
CA LEU A 123 -0.85 -13.53 -21.12
C LEU A 123 -1.35 -13.32 -22.54
N LYS A 124 -0.42 -13.35 -23.49
CA LYS A 124 -0.76 -13.41 -24.91
C LYS A 124 -0.90 -14.87 -25.32
N PRO A 125 -1.77 -15.20 -26.29
CA PRO A 125 -1.71 -16.51 -26.93
C PRO A 125 -0.27 -16.80 -27.40
N LYS A 126 0.16 -18.05 -27.21
CA LYS A 126 1.51 -18.56 -27.47
C LYS A 126 2.60 -18.12 -26.49
N SER A 127 2.24 -17.43 -25.40
CA SER A 127 3.19 -17.09 -24.33
C SER A 127 3.59 -18.34 -23.54
N TRP A 128 4.79 -18.34 -22.99
CA TRP A 128 5.26 -19.38 -22.08
C TRP A 128 4.91 -19.04 -20.64
N VAL A 129 4.36 -20.01 -19.91
CA VAL A 129 3.98 -19.89 -18.51
C VAL A 129 4.61 -21.00 -17.69
N ARG A 130 4.68 -20.82 -16.36
CA ARG A 130 5.13 -21.85 -15.42
C ARG A 130 3.98 -22.29 -14.52
N LEU A 131 3.74 -23.59 -14.46
CA LEU A 131 2.67 -24.16 -13.66
C LEU A 131 3.01 -24.08 -12.16
N LYS A 132 2.15 -23.46 -11.36
CA LYS A 132 2.38 -23.27 -9.92
C LYS A 132 1.97 -24.48 -9.05
N ARG A 133 1.15 -25.40 -9.58
CA ARG A 133 0.54 -26.52 -8.83
C ARG A 133 0.33 -27.73 -9.74
N GLY A 134 0.13 -28.91 -9.16
CA GLY A 134 -0.15 -30.17 -9.87
C GLY A 134 1.09 -31.03 -10.13
N ILE A 135 0.93 -32.11 -10.90
CA ILE A 135 2.03 -33.05 -11.21
C ILE A 135 3.12 -32.42 -12.11
N TYR A 136 2.74 -31.43 -12.92
CA TYR A 136 3.64 -30.67 -13.79
C TYR A 136 4.11 -29.36 -13.13
N LYS A 137 4.16 -29.32 -11.79
CA LYS A 137 4.60 -28.13 -11.06
C LYS A 137 6.02 -27.77 -11.51
N ASP A 138 6.22 -26.48 -11.75
CA ASP A 138 7.47 -25.88 -12.22
C ASP A 138 7.83 -26.15 -13.69
N ASP A 139 7.05 -26.95 -14.43
CA ASP A 139 7.21 -27.14 -15.87
C ASP A 139 6.78 -25.91 -16.66
N ILE A 140 7.38 -25.78 -17.86
CA ILE A 140 7.06 -24.75 -18.83
C ILE A 140 5.92 -25.25 -19.73
N ALA A 141 4.85 -24.45 -19.83
CA ALA A 141 3.72 -24.71 -20.72
C ALA A 141 3.51 -23.53 -21.67
N GLN A 142 2.99 -23.80 -22.86
CA GLN A 142 2.59 -22.75 -23.80
C GLN A 142 1.09 -22.48 -23.65
N ASP A 143 0.72 -21.21 -23.50
CA ASP A 143 -0.68 -20.76 -23.52
C ASP A 143 -1.21 -20.87 -24.96
N ILE A 144 -2.21 -21.72 -25.20
CA ILE A 144 -2.68 -22.02 -26.57
C ILE A 144 -3.89 -21.16 -26.93
N GLU A 145 -4.88 -21.08 -26.04
CA GLU A 145 -6.12 -20.34 -26.27
C GLU A 145 -6.79 -19.98 -24.93
N ARG A 146 -7.31 -18.75 -24.84
CA ARG A 146 -8.06 -18.27 -23.67
C ARG A 146 -9.55 -18.42 -23.93
N GLN A 147 -10.23 -19.28 -23.18
CA GLN A 147 -11.68 -19.22 -23.05
C GLN A 147 -12.01 -17.98 -22.21
N VAL A 148 -12.71 -17.02 -22.81
CA VAL A 148 -13.26 -15.86 -22.07
C VAL A 148 -14.68 -16.25 -21.68
N GLU A 149 -14.91 -16.49 -20.39
CA GLU A 149 -16.25 -16.40 -19.78
C GLU A 149 -16.57 -14.93 -19.46
#